data_AF-A0A7X1GF20-F1
#
_entry.id   AF-A0A7X1GF20-F1
#
_cell.length_a   1.000
_cell.length_b   1.000
_cell.length_c   1.000
_cell.angle_alpha   90.00
_cell.angle_beta   90.00
_cell.angle_gamma   90.00
#
_symmetry.space_group_name_H-M   'P 1'
#
loop_
_entity.id
_entity.type
_entity.pdbx_description
1 polymer ?
#
loop_
_entity_poly.entity_id
_entity_poly.type
_entity_poly.pdbx_seq_one_letter_code
_entity_poly.pdbx_strand_id
1 'polypeptide(L)'
;MFKDFSDHPFARGRKSKVINRKGLTSNASGRYQQMLKDWSHYRLLLKLPDFSPISQDLLALQHIRECRALPDVHAGRIETATEKCRNIWARLPGADYGQREHRLEDLIKQFRMAGGVLSCARRGRR
;
A
#
# COMPACT_ATOMS: atom_id res chain seq x y z
N MET A 1 7.30 -15.23 6.62
CA MET A 1 5.87 -15.27 6.99
C MET A 1 5.74 -15.17 8.51
N PHE A 2 4.71 -14.52 9.03
CA PHE A 2 4.39 -14.49 10.47
C PHE A 2 3.03 -15.18 10.68
N LYS A 3 2.76 -15.67 11.89
CA LYS A 3 1.54 -16.44 12.22
C LYS A 3 0.70 -15.79 13.32
N ASP A 4 1.30 -14.90 14.10
CA ASP A 4 0.62 -14.12 15.14
C ASP A 4 0.15 -12.78 14.54
N PHE A 5 -1.15 -12.56 14.57
CA PHE A 5 -1.78 -11.33 14.09
C PHE A 5 -2.23 -10.41 15.24
N SER A 6 -1.95 -10.74 16.50
CA SER A 6 -2.36 -9.91 17.65
C SER A 6 -1.78 -8.50 17.61
N ASP A 7 -0.65 -8.31 16.93
CA ASP A 7 0.01 -7.02 16.79
C ASP A 7 0.93 -7.00 15.55
N HIS A 8 1.47 -5.84 15.19
CA HIS A 8 2.46 -5.73 14.13
C HIS A 8 3.69 -6.62 14.45
N PRO A 9 4.24 -7.40 13.50
CA PRO A 9 5.28 -8.41 13.78
C PRO A 9 6.60 -7.91 14.39
N PHE A 10 6.78 -6.59 14.44
CA PHE A 10 7.96 -5.92 15.01
C PHE A 10 7.63 -5.07 16.25
N ALA A 11 6.36 -4.97 16.67
CA ALA A 11 5.95 -4.14 17.80
C ALA A 11 6.58 -4.55 19.13
N ARG A 12 6.90 -5.85 19.30
CA ARG A 12 7.56 -6.42 20.48
C ARG A 12 9.10 -6.35 20.43
N GLY A 13 9.67 -5.31 19.82
CA GLY A 13 11.12 -5.06 19.85
C GLY A 13 11.97 -5.92 18.90
N ARG A 14 11.37 -6.58 17.92
CA ARG A 14 12.12 -7.32 16.88
C ARG A 14 12.93 -6.34 16.03
N LYS A 15 14.19 -6.69 15.71
CA LYS A 15 15.03 -5.89 14.78
C LYS A 15 14.51 -5.95 13.34
N SER A 16 14.51 -4.81 12.64
CA SER A 16 14.24 -4.69 11.20
C SER A 16 15.10 -5.64 10.37
N LYS A 17 14.60 -6.04 9.20
CA LYS A 17 15.31 -6.95 8.29
C LYS A 17 16.12 -6.17 7.26
N VAL A 18 17.34 -6.62 6.96
CA VAL A 18 18.13 -6.10 5.83
C VAL A 18 17.45 -6.50 4.52
N ILE A 19 17.19 -5.54 3.64
CA ILE A 19 16.45 -5.71 2.37
C ILE A 19 17.29 -5.43 1.12
N ASN A 20 18.53 -4.95 1.26
CA ASN A 20 19.48 -4.82 0.16
C ASN A 20 20.94 -5.02 0.61
N ARG A 21 21.85 -5.16 -0.37
CA ARG A 21 23.30 -5.33 -0.12
C ARG A 21 23.97 -4.09 0.50
N LYS A 22 23.31 -2.92 0.46
CA LYS A 22 23.80 -1.65 1.02
C LYS A 22 23.43 -1.47 2.51
N GLY A 23 22.81 -2.47 3.13
CA GLY A 23 22.44 -2.43 4.55
C GLY A 23 21.12 -1.72 4.85
N LEU A 24 20.30 -1.37 3.84
CA LEU A 24 18.96 -0.84 4.07
C LEU A 24 18.14 -1.85 4.85
N THR A 25 17.47 -1.40 5.91
CA THR A 25 16.59 -2.25 6.70
C THR A 25 15.13 -1.81 6.58
N SER A 26 14.21 -2.76 6.72
CA SER A 26 12.78 -2.51 6.75
C SER A 26 12.08 -3.44 7.75
N ASN A 27 11.04 -2.92 8.39
CA ASN A 27 10.11 -3.67 9.23
C ASN A 27 8.70 -3.73 8.61
N ALA A 28 8.56 -3.30 7.36
CA ALA A 28 7.31 -3.37 6.60
C ALA A 28 6.73 -4.79 6.63
N SER A 29 5.46 -4.90 7.02
CA SER A 29 4.81 -6.19 7.26
C SER A 29 3.38 -6.26 6.71
N GLY A 30 2.87 -7.47 6.60
CA GLY A 30 1.52 -7.71 6.10
C GLY A 30 1.37 -7.55 4.59
N ARG A 31 0.13 -7.68 4.13
CA ARG A 31 -0.26 -7.64 2.71
C ARG A 31 0.13 -6.33 2.04
N TYR A 32 0.03 -5.22 2.79
CA TYR A 32 0.25 -3.87 2.30
C TYR A 32 1.58 -3.26 2.74
N GLN A 33 2.51 -4.08 3.26
CA GLN A 33 3.86 -3.61 3.66
C GLN A 33 3.79 -2.42 4.64
N GLN A 34 2.89 -2.51 5.62
CA GLN A 34 2.66 -1.49 6.64
C GLN A 34 3.91 -1.32 7.50
N MET A 35 4.32 -0.07 7.73
CA MET A 35 5.52 0.25 8.51
C MET A 35 5.23 0.26 10.01
N LEU A 36 6.16 -0.26 10.81
CA LEU A 36 6.00 -0.26 12.28
C LEU A 36 5.81 1.14 12.85
N LYS A 37 6.50 2.14 12.28
CA LYS A 37 6.49 3.53 12.78
C LYS A 37 5.08 4.16 12.75
N ASP A 38 4.25 3.73 11.80
CA ASP A 38 2.92 4.28 11.56
C ASP A 38 1.84 3.47 12.30
N TRP A 39 2.16 2.21 12.63
CA TRP A 39 1.21 1.26 13.20
C TRP A 39 0.53 1.76 14.49
N SER A 40 1.29 2.32 15.43
CA SER A 40 0.73 2.80 16.71
C SER A 40 -0.28 3.92 16.51
N HIS A 41 0.01 4.86 15.60
CA HIS A 41 -0.87 5.97 15.28
C HIS A 41 -2.19 5.47 14.70
N TYR A 42 -2.15 4.67 13.65
CA TYR A 42 -3.37 4.23 12.99
C TYR A 42 -4.15 3.19 13.77
N ARG A 43 -3.48 2.34 14.55
CA ARG A 43 -4.14 1.42 15.47
C ARG A 43 -5.05 2.18 16.44
N LEU A 44 -4.58 3.30 16.98
CA LEU A 44 -5.38 4.16 17.85
C LEU A 44 -6.46 4.93 17.07
N LEU A 45 -6.09 5.55 15.95
CA LEU A 45 -7.00 6.35 15.12
C LEU A 45 -8.21 5.55 14.64
N LEU A 46 -7.97 4.34 14.15
CA LEU A 46 -8.99 3.46 13.57
C LEU A 46 -9.55 2.44 14.56
N LYS A 47 -9.08 2.45 15.82
CA LYS A 47 -9.44 1.49 16.87
C LYS A 47 -9.24 0.03 16.41
N LEU A 48 -8.12 -0.24 15.74
CA LEU A 48 -7.82 -1.58 15.24
C LEU A 48 -7.51 -2.51 16.42
N PRO A 49 -8.21 -3.65 16.56
CA PRO A 49 -7.98 -4.54 17.70
C PRO A 49 -6.61 -5.24 17.62
N ASP A 50 -6.16 -5.52 16.39
CA ASP A 50 -5.04 -6.39 16.07
C ASP A 50 -4.44 -6.04 14.70
N PHE A 51 -3.49 -6.84 14.21
CA PHE A 51 -2.91 -6.75 12.87
C PHE A 51 -3.49 -7.79 11.88
N SER A 52 -4.72 -8.28 12.09
CA SER A 52 -5.41 -9.24 11.22
C SER A 52 -5.58 -8.74 9.78
N PRO A 53 -5.91 -9.62 8.81
CA PRO A 53 -6.17 -9.18 7.43
C PRO A 53 -7.18 -8.03 7.32
N ILE A 54 -8.27 -8.05 8.10
CA ILE A 54 -9.26 -6.97 8.09
C ILE A 54 -8.66 -5.66 8.61
N SER A 55 -7.91 -5.69 9.71
CA SER A 55 -7.24 -4.51 10.24
C SER A 55 -6.22 -3.93 9.25
N GLN A 56 -5.50 -4.80 8.52
CA GLN A 56 -4.58 -4.38 7.45
C GLN A 56 -5.31 -3.73 6.27
N ASP A 57 -6.45 -4.28 5.85
CA ASP A 57 -7.28 -3.73 4.78
C ASP A 57 -7.83 -2.34 5.18
N LEU A 58 -8.34 -2.18 6.40
CA LEU A 58 -8.83 -0.90 6.92
C LEU A 58 -7.74 0.17 6.95
N LEU A 59 -6.54 -0.20 7.40
CA LEU A 59 -5.37 0.66 7.40
C LEU A 59 -4.96 1.07 5.98
N ALA A 60 -4.95 0.13 5.03
CA ALA A 60 -4.66 0.42 3.63
C ALA A 60 -5.71 1.38 3.01
N LEU A 61 -6.99 1.16 3.29
CA LEU A 61 -8.07 2.06 2.85
C LEU A 61 -7.90 3.47 3.43
N GLN A 62 -7.46 3.59 4.69
CA GLN A 62 -7.18 4.88 5.31
C GLN A 62 -6.04 5.62 4.59
N HIS A 63 -4.95 4.94 4.22
CA HIS A 63 -3.90 5.55 3.40
C HIS A 63 -4.42 6.03 2.04
N ILE A 64 -5.21 5.20 1.34
CA ILE A 64 -5.81 5.58 0.04
C ILE A 64 -6.73 6.81 0.21
N ARG A 65 -7.44 6.90 1.34
CA ARG A 65 -8.28 8.06 1.69
C ARG A 65 -7.45 9.31 1.89
N GLU A 66 -6.36 9.23 2.65
CA GLU A 66 -5.46 10.35 2.94
C GLU A 66 -4.72 10.85 1.69
N CYS A 67 -4.39 9.95 0.77
CA CYS A 67 -3.88 10.27 -0.57
C CYS A 67 -4.94 10.90 -1.50
N ARG A 68 -6.21 11.02 -1.06
CA ARG A 68 -7.35 11.48 -1.87
C ARG A 68 -7.52 10.66 -3.16
N ALA A 69 -7.24 9.36 -3.08
CA ALA A 69 -7.27 8.43 -4.21
C ALA A 69 -8.55 7.59 -4.27
N LEU A 70 -9.31 7.49 -3.17
CA LEU A 70 -10.58 6.71 -3.16
C LEU A 70 -11.56 7.11 -4.27
N PRO A 71 -11.82 8.41 -4.56
CA PRO A 71 -12.71 8.78 -5.66
C PRO A 71 -12.21 8.35 -7.03
N ASP A 72 -10.89 8.28 -7.23
CA ASP A 72 -10.28 7.81 -8.47
C ASP A 72 -10.39 6.30 -8.61
N VAL A 73 -10.18 5.55 -7.52
CA VAL A 73 -10.41 4.10 -7.50
C VAL A 73 -11.86 3.78 -7.85
N HIS A 74 -12.83 4.44 -7.21
CA HIS A 74 -14.24 4.23 -7.50
C HIS A 74 -14.64 4.58 -8.93
N ALA A 75 -14.02 5.61 -9.51
CA ALA A 75 -14.28 5.99 -10.89
C ALA A 75 -13.48 5.17 -11.92
N GLY A 76 -12.62 4.24 -11.49
CA GLY A 76 -11.77 3.45 -12.37
C GLY A 76 -10.57 4.21 -12.96
N ARG A 77 -10.20 5.37 -12.39
CA ARG A 77 -9.01 6.17 -12.76
C ARG A 77 -7.75 5.65 -12.04
N ILE A 78 -7.37 4.42 -12.33
CA ILE A 78 -6.34 3.68 -11.56
C ILE A 78 -4.93 4.23 -11.73
N GLU A 79 -4.61 4.82 -12.87
CA GLU A 79 -3.34 5.53 -13.05
C GLU A 79 -3.20 6.70 -12.08
N THR A 80 -4.20 7.58 -12.04
CA THR A 80 -4.26 8.71 -11.09
C THR A 80 -4.24 8.22 -9.64
N ALA A 81 -4.99 7.16 -9.31
CA ALA A 81 -4.99 6.60 -7.96
C ALA A 81 -3.60 6.06 -7.57
N THR A 82 -2.93 5.38 -8.48
CA THR A 82 -1.57 4.84 -8.28
C THR A 82 -0.57 5.96 -8.06
N GLU A 83 -0.65 7.01 -8.88
CA GLU A 83 0.21 8.18 -8.76
C GLU A 83 0.08 8.85 -7.39
N LYS A 84 -1.16 9.07 -6.94
CA LYS A 84 -1.45 9.67 -5.62
C LYS A 84 -0.92 8.84 -4.45
N CYS A 85 -0.86 7.53 -4.62
CA CYS A 85 -0.45 6.58 -3.58
C CYS A 85 1.05 6.24 -3.60
N ARG A 86 1.84 6.77 -4.55
CA ARG A 86 3.24 6.36 -4.74
C ARG A 86 4.15 6.57 -3.52
N ASN A 87 3.85 7.56 -2.68
CA ASN A 87 4.59 7.84 -1.44
C ASN A 87 4.21 6.91 -0.27
N ILE A 88 3.26 6.00 -0.45
CA ILE A 88 2.88 5.01 0.57
C ILE A 88 3.53 3.67 0.28
N TRP A 89 3.54 3.27 -1.00
CA TRP A 89 4.05 1.95 -1.43
C TRP A 89 5.22 2.08 -2.38
N ALA A 90 6.41 1.71 -1.90
CA ALA A 90 7.67 1.81 -2.62
C ALA A 90 7.80 1.04 -3.94
N ARG A 91 6.82 0.18 -4.27
CA ARG A 91 6.79 -0.57 -5.52
C ARG A 91 5.84 0.03 -6.56
N LEU A 92 5.16 1.13 -6.24
CA LEU A 92 4.35 1.84 -7.23
C LEU A 92 5.26 2.69 -8.15
N PRO A 93 4.84 2.95 -9.40
CA PRO A 93 5.57 3.83 -10.30
C PRO A 93 5.78 5.23 -9.69
N GLY A 94 7.02 5.72 -9.75
CA GLY A 94 7.41 7.05 -9.29
C GLY A 94 7.50 7.20 -7.78
N ALA A 95 7.66 6.11 -7.03
CA ALA A 95 7.76 6.11 -5.58
C ALA A 95 9.17 6.55 -5.10
N ASP A 96 10.21 6.35 -5.92
CA ASP A 96 11.59 6.83 -5.71
C ASP A 96 12.25 6.40 -4.39
N TYR A 97 11.93 5.19 -3.92
CA TYR A 97 12.57 4.61 -2.73
C TYR A 97 13.90 3.89 -3.05
N GLY A 98 14.41 4.00 -4.27
CA GLY A 98 15.57 3.21 -4.74
C GLY A 98 15.32 1.70 -4.77
N GLN A 99 14.05 1.28 -4.75
CA GLN A 99 13.61 -0.11 -4.88
C GLN A 99 13.04 -0.35 -6.28
N ARG A 100 12.96 -1.61 -6.71
CA ARG A 100 12.34 -1.96 -7.99
C ARG A 100 10.83 -1.69 -7.95
N GLU A 101 10.39 -0.77 -8.81
CA GLU A 101 8.99 -0.44 -9.01
C GLU A 101 8.31 -1.38 -10.01
N HIS A 102 6.98 -1.49 -9.91
CA HIS A 102 6.14 -2.16 -10.89
C HIS A 102 5.85 -1.24 -12.07
N ARG A 103 5.59 -1.84 -13.24
CA ARG A 103 5.09 -1.09 -14.40
C ARG A 103 3.62 -0.77 -14.21
N LEU A 104 3.21 0.41 -14.66
CA LEU A 104 1.81 0.83 -14.59
C LEU A 104 0.89 -0.15 -15.33
N GLU A 105 1.30 -0.60 -16.51
CA GLU A 105 0.55 -1.58 -17.32
C GLU A 105 0.26 -2.88 -16.55
N ASP A 106 1.24 -3.37 -15.78
CA ASP A 106 1.09 -4.59 -14.98
C ASP A 106 0.08 -4.39 -13.85
N LEU A 107 0.13 -3.23 -13.18
CA LEU A 107 -0.83 -2.88 -12.12
C LEU A 107 -2.26 -2.77 -12.68
N ILE A 108 -2.43 -2.12 -13.83
CA ILE A 108 -3.72 -2.01 -14.52
C ILE A 108 -4.25 -3.41 -14.91
N LYS A 109 -3.37 -4.29 -15.42
CA LYS A 109 -3.74 -5.67 -15.74
C LYS A 109 -4.22 -6.42 -14.50
N GLN A 110 -3.50 -6.33 -13.39
CA GLN A 110 -3.91 -6.96 -12.13
C GLN A 110 -5.24 -6.41 -11.60
N PHE A 111 -5.45 -5.09 -11.67
CA PHE A 111 -6.72 -4.47 -11.27
C PHE A 111 -7.91 -5.03 -12.07
N ARG A 112 -7.76 -5.17 -13.38
CA ARG A 112 -8.79 -5.78 -14.24
C ARG A 112 -9.03 -7.25 -13.92
N MET A 113 -7.95 -8.02 -13.69
CA MET A 113 -8.05 -9.44 -13.31
C MET A 113 -8.76 -9.62 -11.96
N ALA A 114 -8.65 -8.64 -11.05
CA ALA A 114 -9.37 -8.62 -9.80
C ALA A 114 -10.85 -8.17 -9.93
N GLY A 115 -11.35 -7.99 -11.16
CA GLY A 115 -12.73 -7.56 -11.43
C GLY A 115 -12.94 -6.05 -11.49
N GLY A 116 -11.86 -5.26 -11.39
CA GLY A 116 -11.91 -3.81 -11.47
C GLY A 116 -12.23 -3.29 -12.87
N VAL A 117 -13.09 -2.27 -12.95
CA VAL A 117 -13.47 -1.61 -14.22
C VAL A 117 -12.71 -0.29 -14.33
N LEU A 118 -12.02 -0.07 -15.45
CA LEU A 118 -11.38 1.21 -15.72
C LEU A 118 -12.41 2.23 -16.22
N SER A 119 -12.18 3.50 -15.92
CA SER A 119 -12.93 4.58 -16.54
C SER A 119 -12.80 4.46 -18.06
N CYS A 120 -13.91 4.57 -18.78
CA CYS A 120 -13.86 4.70 -20.23
C CYS A 120 -13.09 5.98 -20.57
N ALA A 121 -11.91 5.85 -21.17
CA ALA A 121 -11.15 7.02 -21.59
C ALA A 121 -11.98 7.77 -22.64
N ARG A 122 -12.46 8.98 -22.30
CA ARG A 122 -12.73 9.97 -23.34
C ARG A 122 -11.37 10.27 -23.96
N ARG A 123 -11.09 9.62 -25.09
CA ARG A 123 -9.99 9.99 -25.98
C ARG A 123 -10.25 11.44 -26.39
N GLY A 124 -9.68 12.37 -25.65
CA GLY A 124 -9.58 13.76 -26.08
C GLY A 124 -8.70 13.77 -27.31
N ARG A 125 -9.32 13.89 -28.49
CA ARG A 125 -8.63 14.40 -29.68
C ARG A 125 -8.05 15.76 -29.29
N ARG A 126 -6.73 15.88 -29.32
CA ARG A 126 -6.07 17.12 -29.75
C ARG A 126 -5.41 16.81 -31.08
#